data_AF-A0A964RWC2-F1
#
_entry.id   AF-A0A964RWC2-F1
#
_cell.length_a   1.000
_cell.length_b   1.000
_cell.length_c   1.000
_cell.angle_alpha   90.00
_cell.angle_beta   90.00
_cell.angle_gamma   90.00
#
_symmetry.space_group_name_H-M   'P 1'
#
loop_
_entity.id
_entity.type
_entity.pdbx_description
1 polymer ?
#
loop_
_entity_poly.entity_id
_entity_poly.type
_entity_poly.pdbx_seq_one_letter_code
_entity_poly.pdbx_strand_id
1 'polypeptide(L)'
;MADIHHYVTQLLQGAIQPGEPPFTFDENFRALDRDVYIKYLPDLCRFIAKENEPFKRAIARLVLQRIIPDAPDLATATCLLEGLQDKDPIISQSLLSLISVLRLPQGTDLEPIRECIRKGDLLVRQAALKALRAAPDGEGELTLLEVLRRTDSTWDIQTIAGILANIGGLGSLPVLMARLEDHAAETNKAIHQSLEKIALRLNLPASVKEQLSNPEFWKIRWQGTKENFVGFMSMVALMSGYGESDEDADQLAEVFREEMQVNIEPFKTYRELRLCSGGDEIFSAMAALEQSLESRILLDVALHGTGISESHQTQAQNVYFNLLNDYLFTRLRRRIRFADDDF
;
A
#
# COMPACT_ATOMS: atom_id res chain seq x y z
N MET A 1 -12.33 -39.44 -24.91
CA MET A 1 -12.02 -38.06 -24.50
C MET A 1 -13.35 -37.40 -24.17
N ALA A 2 -13.60 -37.13 -22.89
CA ALA A 2 -14.78 -36.38 -22.49
C ALA A 2 -14.58 -34.93 -22.93
N ASP A 3 -15.52 -34.43 -23.73
CA ASP A 3 -15.56 -33.03 -24.17
C ASP A 3 -15.71 -32.13 -22.93
N ILE A 4 -14.81 -31.18 -22.73
CA ILE A 4 -14.86 -30.21 -21.61
C ILE A 4 -16.19 -29.47 -21.62
N HIS A 5 -16.77 -29.24 -22.81
CA HIS A 5 -18.11 -28.71 -22.99
C HIS A 5 -19.16 -29.54 -22.24
N HIS A 6 -19.11 -30.87 -22.38
CA HIS A 6 -20.05 -31.77 -21.73
C HIS A 6 -19.92 -31.69 -20.21
N TYR A 7 -18.69 -31.62 -19.69
CA TYR A 7 -18.44 -31.54 -18.26
C TYR A 7 -18.89 -30.21 -17.64
N VAL A 8 -18.54 -29.08 -18.25
CA VAL A 8 -19.01 -27.76 -17.79
C VAL A 8 -20.54 -27.70 -17.84
N THR A 9 -21.15 -28.30 -18.85
CA THR A 9 -22.61 -28.39 -18.95
C THR A 9 -23.21 -29.25 -17.82
N GLN A 10 -22.64 -30.41 -17.52
CA GLN A 10 -23.10 -31.26 -16.40
C GLN A 10 -22.93 -30.58 -15.05
N LEU A 11 -21.83 -29.84 -14.85
CA LEU A 11 -21.59 -29.04 -13.65
C LEU A 11 -22.68 -27.99 -13.48
N LEU A 12 -22.94 -27.20 -14.53
CA LEU A 12 -23.95 -26.14 -14.50
C LEU A 12 -25.38 -26.69 -14.34
N GLN A 13 -25.62 -27.95 -14.70
CA GLN A 13 -26.88 -28.66 -14.46
C GLN A 13 -26.97 -29.28 -13.05
N GLY A 14 -25.91 -29.20 -12.23
CA GLY A 14 -25.85 -29.77 -10.88
C GLY A 14 -25.76 -31.30 -10.86
N ALA A 15 -25.46 -31.93 -12.00
CA ALA A 15 -25.52 -33.38 -12.18
C ALA A 15 -24.24 -34.12 -11.73
N ILE A 16 -23.21 -33.40 -11.29
CA ILE A 16 -21.91 -33.99 -10.90
C ILE A 16 -21.97 -34.60 -9.50
N GLN A 17 -21.57 -35.86 -9.40
CA GLN A 17 -21.45 -36.61 -8.13
C GLN A 17 -19.98 -36.68 -7.66
N PRO A 18 -19.72 -36.74 -6.34
CA PRO A 18 -18.40 -37.04 -5.81
C PRO A 18 -17.89 -38.38 -6.33
N GLY A 19 -16.70 -38.40 -6.97
CA GLY A 19 -16.10 -39.60 -7.55
C GLY A 19 -16.21 -39.72 -9.08
N GLU A 20 -17.00 -38.89 -9.74
CA GLU A 20 -16.99 -38.77 -11.20
C GLU A 20 -15.78 -37.93 -11.66
N PRO A 21 -15.05 -38.33 -12.72
CA PRO A 21 -13.89 -37.58 -13.22
C PRO A 21 -14.24 -36.13 -13.58
N PRO A 22 -13.26 -35.19 -13.50
CA PRO A 22 -11.83 -35.45 -13.58
C PRO A 22 -11.12 -35.21 -12.25
N PHE A 23 -10.94 -36.27 -11.46
CA PHE A 23 -9.89 -36.28 -10.43
C PHE A 23 -8.49 -36.41 -11.05
N THR A 24 -8.41 -36.72 -12.34
CA THR A 24 -7.23 -36.52 -13.17
C THR A 24 -7.56 -35.47 -14.22
N PHE A 25 -7.40 -34.18 -13.87
CA PHE A 25 -7.16 -33.14 -14.85
C PHE A 25 -5.80 -33.45 -15.51
N ASP A 26 -5.87 -34.36 -16.48
CA ASP A 26 -4.75 -34.90 -17.24
C ASP A 26 -3.96 -33.78 -17.94
N GLU A 27 -2.76 -34.07 -18.43
CA GLU A 27 -1.91 -33.10 -19.17
C GLU A 27 -2.66 -32.37 -20.31
N ASN A 28 -3.74 -32.99 -20.81
CA ASN A 28 -4.68 -32.45 -21.80
C ASN A 28 -5.41 -31.17 -21.36
N PHE A 29 -5.62 -30.93 -20.06
CA PHE A 29 -6.26 -29.71 -19.56
C PHE A 29 -5.31 -28.50 -19.53
N ARG A 30 -4.01 -28.69 -19.80
CA ARG A 30 -3.02 -27.60 -19.98
C ARG A 30 -3.02 -27.04 -21.40
N ALA A 31 -3.53 -27.79 -22.38
CA ALA A 31 -3.59 -27.40 -23.79
C ALA A 31 -4.93 -26.80 -24.22
N LEU A 32 -5.79 -26.40 -23.26
CA LEU A 32 -7.07 -25.76 -23.55
C LEU A 32 -6.86 -24.45 -24.30
N ASP A 33 -7.52 -24.31 -25.44
CA ASP A 33 -7.82 -23.01 -26.02
C ASP A 33 -8.84 -22.30 -25.13
N ARG A 34 -8.36 -21.38 -24.26
CA ARG A 34 -9.18 -20.69 -23.27
C ARG A 34 -10.35 -19.96 -23.93
N ASP A 35 -10.12 -19.41 -25.13
CA ASP A 35 -11.07 -18.55 -25.83
C ASP A 35 -12.38 -19.26 -26.16
N VAL A 36 -12.34 -20.58 -26.38
CA VAL A 36 -13.51 -21.41 -26.65
C VAL A 36 -14.45 -21.49 -25.43
N TYR A 37 -13.91 -21.38 -24.23
CA TYR A 37 -14.62 -21.62 -22.97
C TYR A 37 -14.94 -20.34 -22.18
N ILE A 38 -14.41 -19.19 -22.58
CA ILE A 38 -14.70 -17.89 -21.95
C ILE A 38 -16.22 -17.62 -21.87
N LYS A 39 -17.00 -18.11 -22.84
CA LYS A 39 -18.47 -18.00 -22.84
C LYS A 39 -19.16 -18.61 -21.62
N TYR A 40 -18.50 -19.51 -20.89
CA TYR A 40 -19.04 -20.12 -19.67
C TYR A 40 -18.79 -19.30 -18.41
N LEU A 41 -17.92 -18.29 -18.43
CA LEU A 41 -17.57 -17.49 -17.25
C LEU A 41 -18.80 -16.90 -16.54
N PRO A 42 -19.77 -16.27 -17.24
CA PRO A 42 -20.94 -15.69 -16.57
C PRO A 42 -21.79 -16.74 -15.84
N ASP A 43 -21.98 -17.91 -16.47
CA ASP A 43 -22.79 -18.99 -15.88
C ASP A 43 -22.07 -19.68 -14.73
N LEU A 44 -20.74 -19.86 -14.82
CA LEU A 44 -19.92 -20.39 -13.74
C LEU A 44 -19.90 -19.45 -12.53
N CYS A 45 -19.78 -18.15 -12.74
CA CYS A 45 -19.86 -17.16 -11.68
C CYS A 45 -21.23 -17.19 -10.98
N ARG A 46 -22.31 -17.23 -11.76
CA ARG A 46 -23.67 -17.37 -11.21
C ARG A 46 -23.86 -18.67 -10.45
N PHE A 47 -23.29 -19.77 -10.94
CA PHE A 47 -23.33 -21.08 -10.28
C PHE A 47 -22.60 -21.03 -8.94
N ILE A 48 -21.36 -20.54 -8.91
CA ILE A 48 -20.54 -20.44 -7.68
C ILE A 48 -21.26 -19.61 -6.61
N ALA A 49 -21.89 -18.50 -6.99
CA ALA A 49 -22.61 -17.62 -6.06
C ALA A 49 -23.86 -18.26 -5.44
N LYS A 50 -24.52 -19.19 -6.14
CA LYS A 50 -25.79 -19.81 -5.70
C LYS A 50 -25.62 -21.21 -5.11
N GLU A 51 -24.55 -21.90 -5.44
CA GLU A 51 -24.33 -23.28 -5.04
C GLU A 51 -24.00 -23.38 -3.55
N ASN A 52 -24.75 -24.22 -2.83
CA ASN A 52 -24.59 -24.42 -1.39
C ASN A 52 -23.60 -25.55 -1.08
N GLU A 53 -23.43 -26.50 -2.00
CA GLU A 53 -22.55 -27.66 -1.83
C GLU A 53 -21.07 -27.26 -2.04
N PRO A 54 -20.22 -27.33 -0.98
CA PRO A 54 -18.83 -26.88 -1.07
C PRO A 54 -18.03 -27.62 -2.15
N PHE A 55 -18.30 -28.92 -2.33
CA PHE A 55 -17.65 -29.75 -3.34
C PHE A 55 -17.90 -29.23 -4.75
N LYS A 56 -19.16 -28.99 -5.13
CA LYS A 56 -19.53 -28.45 -6.44
C LYS A 56 -18.98 -27.04 -6.68
N ARG A 57 -18.98 -26.19 -5.65
CA ARG A 57 -18.32 -24.88 -5.72
C ARG A 57 -16.83 -25.00 -5.98
N ALA A 58 -16.13 -25.92 -5.30
CA ALA A 58 -14.70 -26.14 -5.50
C ALA A 58 -14.40 -26.59 -6.93
N ILE A 59 -15.16 -27.52 -7.49
CA ILE A 59 -15.04 -27.94 -8.90
C ILE A 59 -15.26 -26.76 -9.85
N ALA A 60 -16.30 -25.96 -9.63
CA ALA A 60 -16.56 -24.79 -10.47
C ALA A 60 -15.42 -23.76 -10.43
N ARG A 61 -14.81 -23.55 -9.26
CA ARG A 61 -13.63 -22.69 -9.11
C ARG A 61 -12.39 -23.24 -9.82
N LEU A 62 -12.18 -24.55 -9.82
CA LEU A 62 -11.09 -25.17 -10.57
C LEU A 62 -11.26 -24.98 -12.08
N VAL A 63 -12.49 -25.13 -12.59
CA VAL A 63 -12.81 -24.82 -13.99
C VAL A 63 -12.54 -23.35 -14.29
N LEU A 64 -13.04 -22.45 -13.43
CA LEU A 64 -12.86 -21.01 -13.56
C LEU A 64 -11.37 -20.63 -13.60
N GLN A 65 -10.54 -21.16 -12.69
CA GLN A 65 -9.08 -20.97 -12.66
C GLN A 65 -8.39 -21.34 -13.99
N ARG A 66 -8.99 -22.21 -14.80
CA ARG A 66 -8.38 -22.68 -16.05
C ARG A 66 -8.75 -21.86 -17.27
N ILE A 67 -10.00 -21.38 -17.31
CA ILE A 67 -10.57 -20.72 -18.48
C ILE A 67 -10.49 -19.19 -18.38
N ILE A 68 -10.20 -18.65 -17.19
CA ILE A 68 -10.13 -17.21 -16.98
C ILE A 68 -9.03 -16.58 -17.87
N PRO A 69 -9.34 -15.50 -18.60
CA PRO A 69 -8.33 -14.76 -19.35
C PRO A 69 -7.40 -14.00 -18.40
N ASP A 70 -6.19 -13.68 -18.86
CA ASP A 70 -5.22 -12.92 -18.06
C ASP A 70 -5.71 -11.49 -17.73
N ALA A 71 -6.65 -10.96 -18.51
CA ALA A 71 -7.33 -9.69 -18.27
C ALA A 71 -8.86 -9.93 -18.27
N PRO A 72 -9.45 -10.31 -17.12
CA PRO A 72 -10.88 -10.53 -17.01
C PRO A 72 -11.68 -9.23 -17.15
N ASP A 73 -12.94 -9.36 -17.55
CA ASP A 73 -13.90 -8.25 -17.45
C ASP A 73 -14.27 -7.96 -15.99
N LEU A 74 -14.91 -6.81 -15.76
CA LEU A 74 -15.25 -6.37 -14.42
C LEU A 74 -16.17 -7.37 -13.70
N ALA A 75 -17.13 -7.97 -14.41
CA ALA A 75 -18.06 -8.95 -13.84
C ALA A 75 -17.32 -10.20 -13.34
N THR A 76 -16.38 -10.72 -14.11
CA THR A 76 -15.56 -11.88 -13.73
C THR A 76 -14.62 -11.53 -12.57
N ALA A 77 -14.03 -10.33 -12.57
CA ALA A 77 -13.20 -9.84 -11.47
C ALA A 77 -14.01 -9.73 -10.16
N THR A 78 -15.22 -9.14 -10.19
CA THR A 78 -16.11 -9.06 -9.03
C THR A 78 -16.47 -10.45 -8.49
N CYS A 79 -16.84 -11.38 -9.38
CA CYS A 79 -17.13 -12.77 -9.03
C CYS A 79 -15.96 -13.48 -8.32
N LEU A 80 -14.72 -13.25 -8.77
CA LEU A 80 -13.53 -13.78 -8.09
C LEU A 80 -13.37 -13.22 -6.67
N LEU A 81 -13.59 -11.92 -6.51
CA LEU A 81 -13.38 -11.20 -5.26
C LEU A 81 -14.47 -11.50 -4.23
N GLU A 82 -15.72 -11.65 -4.65
CA GLU A 82 -16.80 -12.17 -3.79
C GLU A 82 -16.47 -13.56 -3.24
N GLY A 83 -15.78 -14.37 -4.04
CA GLY A 83 -15.31 -15.70 -3.63
C GLY A 83 -14.33 -15.70 -2.45
N LEU A 84 -13.70 -14.56 -2.12
CA LEU A 84 -12.79 -14.42 -0.98
C LEU A 84 -13.51 -14.46 0.37
N GLN A 85 -14.84 -14.25 0.38
CA GLN A 85 -15.70 -14.35 1.57
C GLN A 85 -16.05 -15.81 1.94
N ASP A 86 -15.49 -16.81 1.22
CA ASP A 86 -15.68 -18.21 1.58
C ASP A 86 -15.10 -18.49 2.98
N LYS A 87 -15.74 -19.39 3.72
CA LYS A 87 -15.34 -19.74 5.10
C LYS A 87 -14.08 -20.59 5.12
N ASP A 88 -13.76 -21.25 4.01
CA ASP A 88 -12.57 -22.08 3.88
C ASP A 88 -11.34 -21.22 3.48
N PRO A 89 -10.33 -21.06 4.35
CA PRO A 89 -9.14 -20.26 4.04
C PRO A 89 -8.33 -20.81 2.86
N ILE A 90 -8.41 -22.12 2.57
CA ILE A 90 -7.71 -22.74 1.43
C ILE A 90 -8.29 -22.19 0.11
N ILE A 91 -9.62 -21.99 0.07
CA ILE A 91 -10.30 -21.42 -1.09
C ILE A 91 -9.85 -19.97 -1.30
N SER A 92 -9.90 -19.15 -0.25
CA SER A 92 -9.49 -17.74 -0.34
C SER A 92 -8.02 -17.61 -0.74
N GLN A 93 -7.12 -18.40 -0.15
CA GLN A 93 -5.71 -18.43 -0.53
C GLN A 93 -5.50 -18.83 -2.01
N SER A 94 -6.23 -19.83 -2.49
CA SER A 94 -6.15 -20.31 -3.88
C SER A 94 -6.65 -19.25 -4.87
N LEU A 95 -7.75 -18.57 -4.54
CA LEU A 95 -8.29 -17.47 -5.34
C LEU A 95 -7.34 -16.27 -5.37
N LEU A 96 -6.77 -15.87 -4.23
CA LEU A 96 -5.78 -14.79 -4.16
C LEU A 96 -4.52 -15.12 -4.98
N SER A 97 -4.08 -16.38 -4.95
CA SER A 97 -2.97 -16.85 -5.75
C SER A 97 -3.27 -16.78 -7.25
N LEU A 98 -4.49 -17.15 -7.67
CA LEU A 98 -4.97 -16.95 -9.04
C LEU A 98 -4.98 -15.46 -9.40
N ILE A 99 -5.57 -14.62 -8.56
CA ILE A 99 -5.71 -13.18 -8.80
C ILE A 99 -4.33 -12.53 -9.00
N SER A 100 -3.31 -12.96 -8.25
CA SER A 100 -1.96 -12.36 -8.28
C SER A 100 -1.25 -12.36 -9.64
N VAL A 101 -1.70 -13.17 -10.60
CA VAL A 101 -1.15 -13.23 -11.96
C VAL A 101 -2.05 -12.60 -13.02
N LEU A 102 -3.19 -12.05 -12.63
CA LEU A 102 -4.15 -11.38 -13.52
C LEU A 102 -3.85 -9.88 -13.65
N ARG A 103 -4.53 -9.23 -14.59
CA ARG A 103 -4.65 -7.78 -14.72
C ARG A 103 -6.10 -7.39 -14.49
N LEU A 104 -6.43 -6.95 -13.28
CA LEU A 104 -7.78 -6.56 -12.92
C LEU A 104 -8.17 -5.28 -13.70
N PRO A 105 -9.42 -5.18 -14.16
CA PRO A 105 -9.89 -4.00 -14.91
C PRO A 105 -10.04 -2.78 -13.99
N GLN A 106 -10.02 -1.59 -14.59
CA GLN A 106 -10.33 -0.34 -13.89
C GLN A 106 -11.72 -0.40 -13.22
N GLY A 107 -11.84 0.19 -12.03
CA GLY A 107 -13.08 0.19 -11.24
C GLY A 107 -13.33 -1.09 -10.43
N THR A 108 -12.35 -2.01 -10.37
CA THR A 108 -12.43 -3.19 -9.51
C THR A 108 -12.34 -2.78 -8.03
N ASP A 109 -13.31 -3.21 -7.21
CA ASP A 109 -13.27 -2.99 -5.76
C ASP A 109 -12.23 -3.90 -5.08
N LEU A 110 -11.18 -3.32 -4.52
CA LEU A 110 -10.10 -4.05 -3.85
C LEU A 110 -10.37 -4.32 -2.36
N GLU A 111 -11.48 -3.85 -1.79
CA GLU A 111 -11.80 -4.02 -0.37
C GLU A 111 -11.83 -5.50 0.07
N PRO A 112 -12.33 -6.47 -0.73
CA PRO A 112 -12.24 -7.88 -0.38
C PRO A 112 -10.78 -8.37 -0.18
N ILE A 113 -9.83 -7.85 -0.97
CA ILE A 113 -8.40 -8.17 -0.79
C ILE A 113 -7.87 -7.50 0.48
N ARG A 114 -8.24 -6.24 0.74
CA ARG A 114 -7.83 -5.50 1.95
C ARG A 114 -8.31 -6.19 3.22
N GLU A 115 -9.54 -6.70 3.20
CA GLU A 115 -10.09 -7.47 4.31
C GLU A 115 -9.32 -8.76 4.58
N CYS A 116 -8.91 -9.48 3.53
CA CYS A 116 -8.02 -10.63 3.66
C CYS A 116 -6.64 -10.25 4.23
N ILE A 117 -6.14 -9.04 3.98
CA ILE A 117 -4.90 -8.54 4.61
C ILE A 117 -5.13 -8.32 6.10
N ARG A 118 -6.22 -7.63 6.49
CA ARG A 118 -6.51 -7.29 7.90
C ARG A 118 -6.84 -8.52 8.76
N LYS A 119 -7.72 -9.40 8.26
CA LYS A 119 -8.30 -10.50 9.06
C LYS A 119 -7.81 -11.90 8.70
N GLY A 120 -7.08 -12.04 7.59
CA GLY A 120 -6.55 -13.33 7.16
C GLY A 120 -5.47 -13.87 8.10
N ASP A 121 -5.34 -15.19 8.13
CA ASP A 121 -4.15 -15.82 8.72
C ASP A 121 -2.89 -15.49 7.89
N LEU A 122 -1.72 -15.93 8.35
CA LEU A 122 -0.45 -15.62 7.69
C LEU A 122 -0.44 -16.00 6.19
N LEU A 123 -1.05 -17.13 5.81
CA LEU A 123 -1.03 -17.62 4.42
C LEU A 123 -2.00 -16.83 3.54
N VAL A 124 -3.21 -16.56 4.03
CA VAL A 124 -4.20 -15.75 3.34
C VAL A 124 -3.72 -14.31 3.20
N ARG A 125 -3.17 -13.72 4.28
CA ARG A 125 -2.61 -12.36 4.27
C ARG A 125 -1.47 -12.23 3.26
N GLN A 126 -0.53 -13.17 3.22
CA GLN A 126 0.56 -13.15 2.23
C GLN A 126 0.04 -13.30 0.79
N ALA A 127 -0.94 -14.16 0.56
CA ALA A 127 -1.56 -14.31 -0.75
C ALA A 127 -2.29 -13.01 -1.16
N ALA A 128 -2.95 -12.34 -0.21
CA ALA A 128 -3.65 -11.09 -0.43
C ALA A 128 -2.69 -9.95 -0.78
N LEU A 129 -1.58 -9.82 -0.06
CA LEU A 129 -0.52 -8.87 -0.42
C LEU A 129 -0.01 -9.11 -1.85
N LYS A 130 0.23 -10.37 -2.24
CA LYS A 130 0.65 -10.70 -3.62
C LYS A 130 -0.43 -10.41 -4.65
N ALA A 131 -1.70 -10.60 -4.32
CA ALA A 131 -2.84 -10.32 -5.20
C ALA A 131 -2.93 -8.85 -5.59
N LEU A 132 -2.46 -7.92 -4.75
CA LEU A 132 -2.40 -6.49 -5.07
C LEU A 132 -1.55 -6.15 -6.30
N ARG A 133 -0.68 -7.07 -6.79
CA ARG A 133 0.01 -6.89 -8.07
C ARG A 133 -0.92 -6.77 -9.27
N ALA A 134 -2.11 -7.35 -9.16
CA ALA A 134 -3.10 -7.38 -10.21
C ALA A 134 -3.96 -6.11 -10.26
N ALA A 135 -3.86 -5.24 -9.26
CA ALA A 135 -4.67 -4.03 -9.15
C ALA A 135 -4.36 -3.04 -10.30
N PRO A 136 -5.37 -2.33 -10.82
CA PRO A 136 -5.18 -1.31 -11.85
C PRO A 136 -4.52 -0.04 -11.30
N ASP A 137 -3.97 0.77 -12.21
CA ASP A 137 -3.58 2.17 -12.00
C ASP A 137 -2.69 2.48 -10.77
N GLY A 138 -1.90 1.50 -10.31
CA GLY A 138 -1.01 1.67 -9.16
C GLY A 138 -1.70 1.61 -7.80
N GLU A 139 -3.01 1.34 -7.72
CA GLU A 139 -3.72 1.18 -6.43
C GLU A 139 -3.11 0.07 -5.56
N GLY A 140 -2.57 -0.97 -6.21
CA GLY A 140 -1.83 -2.03 -5.55
C GLY A 140 -0.57 -1.52 -4.85
N GLU A 141 0.20 -0.66 -5.50
CA GLU A 141 1.35 0.00 -4.88
C GLU A 141 0.91 0.84 -3.68
N LEU A 142 -0.09 1.70 -3.86
CA LEU A 142 -0.57 2.58 -2.78
C LEU A 142 -1.02 1.78 -1.54
N THR A 143 -1.78 0.71 -1.76
CA THR A 143 -2.25 -0.17 -0.68
C THR A 143 -1.08 -0.88 0.01
N LEU A 144 -0.09 -1.36 -0.75
CA LEU A 144 1.10 -1.98 -0.18
C LEU A 144 1.93 -1.00 0.65
N LEU A 145 2.08 0.25 0.19
CA LEU A 145 2.79 1.30 0.93
C LEU A 145 2.05 1.67 2.22
N GLU A 146 0.71 1.70 2.21
CA GLU A 146 -0.09 1.90 3.41
C GLU A 146 0.19 0.81 4.45
N VAL A 147 0.15 -0.47 4.05
CA VAL A 147 0.45 -1.59 4.95
C VAL A 147 1.89 -1.53 5.45
N LEU A 148 2.85 -1.23 4.56
CA LEU A 148 4.27 -1.16 4.88
C LEU A 148 4.61 -0.09 5.92
N ARG A 149 3.89 1.04 5.90
CA ARG A 149 4.06 2.13 6.87
C ARG A 149 3.71 1.72 8.30
N ARG A 150 2.80 0.75 8.47
CA ARG A 150 2.22 0.38 9.77
C ARG A 150 2.70 -0.97 10.32
N THR A 151 3.03 -1.92 9.44
CA THR A 151 3.35 -3.29 9.89
C THR A 151 4.71 -3.39 10.57
N ASP A 152 4.78 -4.14 11.67
CA ASP A 152 6.03 -4.57 12.31
C ASP A 152 6.36 -6.05 12.01
N SER A 153 5.49 -6.72 11.24
CA SER A 153 5.73 -8.10 10.81
C SER A 153 6.88 -8.14 9.80
N THR A 154 7.98 -8.78 10.19
CA THR A 154 9.14 -9.00 9.31
C THR A 154 8.74 -9.71 8.01
N TRP A 155 7.80 -10.65 8.08
CA TRP A 155 7.25 -11.36 6.92
C TRP A 155 6.49 -10.45 5.97
N ASP A 156 5.67 -9.53 6.50
CA ASP A 156 4.94 -8.59 5.67
C ASP A 156 5.91 -7.63 4.98
N ILE A 157 6.89 -7.09 5.72
CA ILE A 157 7.87 -6.16 5.16
C ILE A 157 8.66 -6.82 4.03
N GLN A 158 9.15 -8.05 4.23
CA GLN A 158 9.86 -8.81 3.19
C GLN A 158 8.98 -9.09 1.98
N THR A 159 7.73 -9.50 2.22
CA THR A 159 6.75 -9.80 1.16
C THR A 159 6.44 -8.56 0.34
N ILE A 160 6.12 -7.44 1.00
CA ILE A 160 5.80 -6.17 0.38
C ILE A 160 7.01 -5.64 -0.39
N ALA A 161 8.21 -5.62 0.19
CA ALA A 161 9.43 -5.23 -0.52
C ALA A 161 9.65 -6.07 -1.78
N GLY A 162 9.48 -7.39 -1.69
CA GLY A 162 9.57 -8.28 -2.85
C GLY A 162 8.52 -8.01 -3.94
N ILE A 163 7.33 -7.52 -3.56
CA ILE A 163 6.29 -7.10 -4.50
C ILE A 163 6.63 -5.75 -5.14
N LEU A 164 6.95 -4.74 -4.33
CA LEU A 164 7.31 -3.39 -4.78
C LEU A 164 8.54 -3.39 -5.69
N ALA A 165 9.46 -4.33 -5.52
CA ALA A 165 10.57 -4.54 -6.45
C ALA A 165 10.10 -4.67 -7.93
N ASN A 166 8.93 -5.29 -8.14
CA ASN A 166 8.38 -5.53 -9.47
C ASN A 166 7.42 -4.43 -9.94
N ILE A 167 6.62 -3.86 -9.04
CA ILE A 167 5.55 -2.91 -9.41
C ILE A 167 5.79 -1.47 -8.94
N GLY A 168 6.56 -1.24 -7.88
CA GLY A 168 6.67 0.05 -7.20
C GLY A 168 7.33 1.16 -8.04
N GLY A 169 6.79 2.37 -7.99
CA GLY A 169 7.37 3.55 -8.62
C GLY A 169 8.35 4.30 -7.72
N LEU A 170 8.59 5.58 -8.05
CA LEU A 170 9.41 6.48 -7.25
C LEU A 170 8.86 6.67 -5.83
N GLY A 171 7.52 6.67 -5.67
CA GLY A 171 6.86 6.82 -4.37
C GLY A 171 7.15 5.68 -3.39
N SER A 172 7.52 4.49 -3.89
CA SER A 172 7.92 3.37 -3.04
C SER A 172 9.28 3.57 -2.35
N LEU A 173 10.18 4.35 -2.94
CA LEU A 173 11.55 4.53 -2.46
C LEU A 173 11.63 5.12 -1.04
N PRO A 174 10.98 6.26 -0.72
CA PRO A 174 11.03 6.84 0.63
C PRO A 174 10.47 5.91 1.70
N VAL A 175 9.35 5.22 1.42
CA VAL A 175 8.72 4.32 2.39
C VAL A 175 9.62 3.11 2.67
N LEU A 176 10.19 2.51 1.62
CA LEU A 176 11.16 1.41 1.76
C LEU A 176 12.40 1.85 2.55
N MET A 177 12.93 3.05 2.27
CA MET A 177 14.09 3.58 2.98
C MET A 177 13.79 3.83 4.47
N ALA A 178 12.60 4.35 4.80
CA ALA A 178 12.17 4.60 6.17
C ALA A 178 12.02 3.31 7.01
N ARG A 179 11.89 2.15 6.35
CA ARG A 179 11.84 0.83 6.98
C ARG A 179 13.19 0.18 7.23
N LEU A 180 14.31 0.78 6.81
CA LEU A 180 15.63 0.29 7.22
C LEU A 180 15.79 0.43 8.74
N GLU A 181 16.27 -0.63 9.38
CA GLU A 181 16.49 -0.71 10.83
C GLU A 181 17.91 -1.20 11.12
N ASP A 182 18.58 -0.64 12.12
CA ASP A 182 19.99 -0.95 12.41
C ASP A 182 20.23 -2.43 12.80
N HIS A 183 19.18 -3.18 13.17
CA HIS A 183 19.30 -4.54 13.70
C HIS A 183 18.54 -5.63 12.89
N ALA A 184 17.85 -5.29 11.80
CA ALA A 184 17.01 -6.24 11.05
C ALA A 184 17.65 -6.67 9.71
N ALA A 185 18.73 -7.46 9.78
CA ALA A 185 19.56 -7.81 8.62
C ALA A 185 18.79 -8.43 7.43
N GLU A 186 17.85 -9.35 7.68
CA GLU A 186 17.09 -10.01 6.61
C GLU A 186 16.10 -9.07 5.92
N THR A 187 15.38 -8.27 6.72
CA THR A 187 14.43 -7.27 6.22
C THR A 187 15.15 -6.18 5.42
N ASN A 188 16.29 -5.69 5.91
CA ASN A 188 17.11 -4.71 5.20
C ASN A 188 17.61 -5.25 3.86
N LYS A 189 18.00 -6.54 3.79
CA LYS A 189 18.40 -7.17 2.53
C LYS A 189 17.26 -7.15 1.50
N ALA A 190 16.04 -7.50 1.91
CA ALA A 190 14.87 -7.45 1.02
C ALA A 190 14.57 -6.02 0.54
N ILE A 191 14.66 -5.04 1.45
CA ILE A 191 14.48 -3.62 1.14
C ILE A 191 15.53 -3.14 0.13
N HIS A 192 16.81 -3.39 0.36
CA HIS A 192 17.89 -2.99 -0.56
C HIS A 192 17.72 -3.62 -1.94
N GLN A 193 17.36 -4.91 -2.01
CA GLN A 193 17.07 -5.58 -3.29
C GLN A 193 15.88 -4.95 -4.01
N SER A 194 14.84 -4.53 -3.27
CA SER A 194 13.69 -3.82 -3.85
C SER A 194 14.09 -2.46 -4.40
N LEU A 195 14.79 -1.64 -3.59
CA LEU A 195 15.29 -0.32 -4.01
C LEU A 195 16.14 -0.41 -5.27
N GLU A 196 17.04 -1.38 -5.35
CA GLU A 196 17.87 -1.60 -6.53
C GLU A 196 17.05 -1.99 -7.77
N LYS A 197 16.10 -2.92 -7.63
CA LYS A 197 15.25 -3.34 -8.75
C LYS A 197 14.35 -2.20 -9.25
N ILE A 198 13.82 -1.38 -8.36
CA ILE A 198 13.05 -0.18 -8.72
C ILE A 198 13.96 0.79 -9.48
N ALA A 199 15.14 1.11 -8.95
CA ALA A 199 16.09 2.02 -9.60
C ALA A 199 16.51 1.55 -11.00
N LEU A 200 16.74 0.23 -11.17
CA LEU A 200 17.05 -0.37 -12.47
C LEU A 200 15.88 -0.27 -13.44
N ARG A 201 14.66 -0.63 -13.02
CA ARG A 201 13.47 -0.58 -13.88
C ARG A 201 13.10 0.85 -14.30
N LEU A 202 13.29 1.82 -13.42
CA LEU A 202 13.07 3.24 -13.70
C LEU A 202 14.24 3.90 -14.45
N ASN A 203 15.31 3.15 -14.72
CA ASN A 203 16.51 3.65 -15.40
C ASN A 203 17.09 4.93 -14.74
N LEU A 204 17.19 4.94 -13.41
CA LEU A 204 17.67 6.10 -12.69
C LEU A 204 19.17 6.34 -12.95
N PRO A 205 19.60 7.60 -13.17
CA PRO A 205 21.01 7.92 -13.31
C PRO A 205 21.82 7.49 -12.07
N ALA A 206 23.09 7.11 -12.28
CA ALA A 206 23.95 6.63 -11.18
C ALA A 206 24.05 7.63 -10.01
N SER A 207 24.14 8.92 -10.31
CA SER A 207 24.15 9.99 -9.30
C SER A 207 22.87 10.05 -8.47
N VAL A 208 21.71 9.85 -9.11
CA VAL A 208 20.41 9.79 -8.43
C VAL A 208 20.28 8.51 -7.62
N LYS A 209 20.70 7.36 -8.16
CA LYS A 209 20.72 6.08 -7.44
C LYS A 209 21.56 6.18 -6.17
N GLU A 210 22.75 6.77 -6.24
CA GLU A 210 23.63 6.99 -5.09
C GLU A 210 22.96 7.87 -4.02
N GLN A 211 22.39 9.01 -4.43
CA GLN A 211 21.68 9.91 -3.51
C GLN A 211 20.49 9.22 -2.83
N LEU A 212 19.60 8.58 -3.61
CA LEU A 212 18.41 7.91 -3.09
C LEU A 212 18.74 6.66 -2.27
N SER A 213 19.94 6.09 -2.40
CA SER A 213 20.39 4.95 -1.58
C SER A 213 21.02 5.39 -0.26
N ASN A 214 21.32 6.68 -0.08
CA ASN A 214 21.91 7.21 1.14
C ASN A 214 20.81 7.53 2.17
N PRO A 215 20.75 6.87 3.35
CA PRO A 215 19.75 7.19 4.37
C PRO A 215 19.77 8.64 4.84
N GLU A 216 20.94 9.29 4.86
CA GLU A 216 21.07 10.70 5.27
C GLU A 216 20.41 11.68 4.30
N PHE A 217 20.26 11.31 3.02
CA PHE A 217 19.58 12.13 2.03
C PHE A 217 18.10 12.34 2.37
N TRP A 218 17.48 11.34 3.00
CA TRP A 218 16.06 11.32 3.32
C TRP A 218 15.72 12.01 4.63
N LYS A 219 16.72 12.23 5.48
CA LYS A 219 16.52 12.88 6.79
C LYS A 219 16.22 14.36 6.59
N ILE A 220 14.99 14.75 6.92
CA ILE A 220 14.62 16.16 7.00
C ILE A 220 15.31 16.75 8.23
N ARG A 221 16.10 17.81 8.04
CA ARG A 221 16.76 18.52 9.14
C ARG A 221 16.07 19.84 9.38
N TRP A 222 15.64 20.09 10.61
CA TRP A 222 15.05 21.37 10.99
C TRP A 222 16.06 22.51 10.80
N GLN A 223 15.67 23.54 10.05
CA GLN A 223 16.49 24.73 9.78
C GLN A 223 16.00 25.98 10.52
N GLY A 224 14.84 25.92 11.17
CA GLY A 224 14.28 27.03 11.94
C GLY A 224 14.96 27.22 13.29
N THR A 225 14.58 28.27 14.01
CA THR A 225 14.96 28.42 15.42
C THR A 225 14.21 27.39 16.29
N LYS A 226 14.64 27.24 17.54
CA LYS A 226 13.97 26.38 18.52
C LYS A 226 12.59 26.92 18.91
N GLU A 227 12.43 28.25 18.95
CA GLU A 227 11.15 28.91 19.20
C GLU A 227 10.18 28.65 18.03
N ASN A 228 10.68 28.68 16.79
CA ASN A 228 9.88 28.29 15.61
C ASN A 228 9.47 26.81 15.66
N PHE A 229 10.33 25.94 16.21
CA PHE A 229 9.99 24.53 16.40
C PHE A 229 8.88 24.37 17.43
N VAL A 230 8.92 25.11 18.54
CA VAL A 230 7.83 25.13 19.53
C VAL A 230 6.53 25.60 18.90
N GLY A 231 6.54 26.72 18.17
CA GLY A 231 5.36 27.21 17.44
C GLY A 231 4.81 26.18 16.44
N PHE A 232 5.69 25.54 15.66
CA PHE A 232 5.31 24.46 14.75
C PHE A 232 4.64 23.29 15.49
N MET A 233 5.24 22.79 16.57
CA MET A 233 4.70 21.68 17.33
C MET A 233 3.39 22.04 18.05
N SER A 234 3.23 23.28 18.52
CA SER A 234 1.95 23.78 19.03
C SER A 234 0.86 23.74 17.96
N MET A 235 1.15 24.13 16.72
CA MET A 235 0.21 24.03 15.61
C MET A 235 -0.14 22.57 15.28
N VAL A 236 0.86 21.68 15.22
CA VAL A 236 0.65 20.24 14.98
C VAL A 236 -0.22 19.62 16.08
N ALA A 237 0.03 19.94 17.35
CA ALA A 237 -0.74 19.42 18.48
C ALA A 237 -2.21 19.88 18.42
N LEU A 238 -2.45 21.16 18.08
CA LEU A 238 -3.80 21.71 17.87
C LEU A 238 -4.54 20.99 16.73
N MET A 239 -3.88 20.78 15.59
CA MET A 239 -4.48 20.13 14.43
C MET A 239 -4.75 18.64 14.64
N SER A 240 -3.94 17.98 15.47
CA SER A 240 -4.00 16.52 15.66
C SER A 240 -4.96 16.11 16.79
N GLY A 241 -5.60 17.05 17.49
CA GLY A 241 -6.44 16.77 18.65
C GLY A 241 -5.65 16.43 19.94
N TYR A 242 -4.32 16.46 19.89
CA TYR A 242 -3.44 16.32 21.07
C TYR A 242 -3.37 17.59 21.93
N GLY A 243 -4.08 18.66 21.55
CA GLY A 243 -4.11 19.93 22.29
C GLY A 243 -4.80 19.87 23.66
N GLU A 244 -5.45 18.76 24.02
CA GLU A 244 -6.08 18.59 25.34
C GLU A 244 -5.09 18.17 26.43
N SER A 245 -3.94 17.59 26.06
CA SER A 245 -2.92 17.08 26.98
C SER A 245 -1.54 17.60 26.60
N ASP A 246 -1.02 18.51 27.42
CA ASP A 246 0.34 19.03 27.30
C ASP A 246 1.40 17.91 27.27
N GLU A 247 1.15 16.80 27.96
CA GLU A 247 2.06 15.66 28.02
C GLU A 247 2.13 14.90 26.70
N ASP A 248 0.98 14.68 26.04
CA ASP A 248 0.94 14.01 24.74
C ASP A 248 1.55 14.89 23.64
N ALA A 249 1.30 16.20 23.70
CA ALA A 249 1.94 17.18 22.82
C ALA A 249 3.46 17.21 22.99
N ASP A 250 3.96 17.14 24.24
CA ASP A 250 5.39 17.10 24.54
C ASP A 250 6.02 15.78 24.03
N GLN A 251 5.35 14.63 24.20
CA GLN A 251 5.82 13.34 23.67
C GLN A 251 5.86 13.32 22.14
N LEU A 252 4.83 13.86 21.49
CA LEU A 252 4.80 14.01 20.04
C LEU A 252 5.98 14.86 19.55
N ALA A 253 6.23 15.99 20.21
CA ALA A 253 7.33 16.87 19.88
C ALA A 253 8.72 16.24 20.08
N GLU A 254 8.89 15.35 21.07
CA GLU A 254 10.13 14.58 21.23
C GLU A 254 10.38 13.66 20.02
N VAL A 255 9.35 12.98 19.53
CA VAL A 255 9.48 12.13 18.34
C VAL A 255 9.88 12.97 17.12
N PHE A 256 9.23 14.12 16.90
CA PHE A 256 9.59 15.04 15.82
C PHE A 256 11.02 15.59 15.99
N ARG A 257 11.42 15.94 17.22
CA ARG A 257 12.78 16.44 17.52
C ARG A 257 13.84 15.42 17.10
N GLU A 258 13.63 14.14 17.42
CA GLU A 258 14.55 13.06 17.04
C GLU A 258 14.59 12.84 15.53
N GLU A 259 13.42 12.69 14.90
CA GLU A 259 13.33 12.41 13.46
C GLU A 259 13.83 13.58 12.59
N MET A 260 13.62 14.82 13.05
CA MET A 260 14.02 16.03 12.35
C MET A 260 15.38 16.61 12.79
N GLN A 261 16.06 15.94 13.74
CA GLN A 261 17.36 16.35 14.30
C GLN A 261 17.39 17.80 14.79
N VAL A 262 16.33 18.21 15.50
CA VAL A 262 16.21 19.58 16.00
C VAL A 262 17.19 19.78 17.15
N ASN A 263 18.10 20.75 17.00
CA ASN A 263 18.98 21.16 18.09
C ASN A 263 18.21 22.06 19.08
N ILE A 264 18.07 21.59 20.31
CA ILE A 264 17.37 22.29 21.39
C ILE A 264 18.30 22.75 22.51
N GLU A 265 19.62 22.71 22.33
CA GLU A 265 20.55 23.12 23.38
C GLU A 265 20.27 24.57 23.88
N PRO A 266 20.40 24.81 25.20
CA PRO A 266 20.92 23.91 26.25
C PRO A 266 19.85 23.01 26.90
N PHE A 267 18.62 23.01 26.38
CA PHE A 267 17.53 22.21 26.93
C PHE A 267 17.74 20.73 26.64
N LYS A 268 17.30 19.86 27.55
CA LYS A 268 17.39 18.40 27.39
C LYS A 268 16.14 17.79 26.77
N THR A 269 15.00 18.45 26.97
CA THR A 269 13.70 18.00 26.48
C THR A 269 12.95 19.14 25.81
N TYR A 270 12.05 18.81 24.91
CA TYR A 270 11.10 19.73 24.32
C TYR A 270 10.24 20.40 25.40
N ARG A 271 9.84 19.67 26.45
CA ARG A 271 9.09 20.24 27.56
C ARG A 271 9.84 21.39 28.25
N GLU A 272 11.12 21.21 28.53
CA GLU A 272 11.97 22.28 29.10
C GLU A 272 12.03 23.48 28.15
N LEU A 273 12.27 23.24 26.86
CA LEU A 273 12.28 24.28 25.84
C LEU A 273 10.95 25.06 25.78
N ARG A 274 9.81 24.36 25.75
CA ARG A 274 8.47 24.95 25.69
C ARG A 274 8.18 25.81 26.90
N LEU A 275 8.47 25.32 28.11
CA LEU A 275 8.25 26.06 29.36
C LEU A 275 9.14 27.31 29.48
N CYS A 276 10.30 27.31 28.82
CA CYS A 276 11.21 28.45 28.78
C CYS A 276 10.97 29.40 27.59
N SER A 277 10.15 29.01 26.61
CA SER A 277 9.82 29.85 25.45
C SER A 277 8.73 30.86 25.82
N GLY A 278 8.90 32.12 25.41
CA GLY A 278 7.90 33.16 25.69
C GLY A 278 6.61 32.92 24.90
N GLY A 279 5.45 33.10 25.52
CA GLY A 279 4.15 32.94 24.85
C GLY A 279 4.01 33.80 23.59
N ASP A 280 4.54 35.03 23.63
CA ASP A 280 4.54 35.95 22.47
C ASP A 280 5.42 35.45 21.32
N GLU A 281 6.55 34.80 21.62
CA GLU A 281 7.46 34.24 20.62
C GLU A 281 6.83 33.03 19.93
N ILE A 282 6.20 32.14 20.71
CA ILE A 282 5.47 30.98 20.20
C ILE A 282 4.32 31.45 19.29
N PHE A 283 3.53 32.44 19.75
CA PHE A 283 2.42 32.96 18.97
C PHE A 283 2.88 33.64 17.67
N SER A 284 3.96 34.43 17.74
CA SER A 284 4.58 35.04 16.56
C SER A 284 5.07 33.99 15.56
N ALA A 285 5.70 32.92 16.04
CA ALA A 285 6.13 31.80 15.20
C ALA A 285 4.95 31.08 14.54
N MET A 286 3.87 30.82 15.29
CA MET A 286 2.65 30.22 14.76
C MET A 286 2.01 31.11 13.69
N ALA A 287 1.87 32.40 13.94
CA ALA A 287 1.30 33.36 12.99
C ALA A 287 2.14 33.46 11.70
N ALA A 288 3.48 33.41 11.81
CA ALA A 288 4.35 33.40 10.65
C ALA A 288 4.20 32.12 9.81
N LEU A 289 4.01 30.96 10.46
CA LEU A 289 3.74 29.70 9.78
C LEU A 289 2.38 29.70 9.08
N GLU A 290 1.34 30.18 9.77
CA GLU A 290 -0.01 30.33 9.21
C GLU A 290 0.00 31.24 7.98
N GLN A 291 0.62 32.43 8.09
CA GLN A 291 0.72 33.36 6.96
C GLN A 291 1.47 32.76 5.76
N SER A 292 2.51 31.96 6.01
CA SER A 292 3.26 31.26 4.97
C SER A 292 2.39 30.21 4.25
N LEU A 293 1.59 29.45 5.00
CA LEU A 293 0.65 28.47 4.46
C LEU A 293 -0.46 29.15 3.64
N GLU A 294 -1.07 30.21 4.18
CA GLU A 294 -2.09 31.01 3.49
C GLU A 294 -1.56 31.61 2.18
N SER A 295 -0.34 32.16 2.20
CA SER A 295 0.29 32.74 1.01
C SER A 295 0.47 31.70 -0.10
N ARG A 296 0.80 30.45 0.26
CA ARG A 296 0.88 29.33 -0.70
C ARG A 296 -0.49 28.97 -1.28
N ILE A 297 -1.51 28.86 -0.43
CA ILE A 297 -2.88 28.55 -0.87
C ILE A 297 -3.40 29.64 -1.81
N LEU A 298 -3.18 30.91 -1.46
CA LEU A 298 -3.57 32.05 -2.29
C LEU A 298 -2.87 32.04 -3.65
N LEU A 299 -1.59 31.67 -3.70
CA LEU A 299 -0.86 31.53 -4.95
C LEU A 299 -1.46 30.43 -5.84
N ASP A 300 -1.75 29.26 -5.27
CA ASP A 300 -2.38 28.16 -6.01
C ASP A 300 -3.76 28.55 -6.54
N VAL A 301 -4.59 29.22 -5.72
CA VAL A 301 -5.91 29.72 -6.13
C VAL A 301 -5.77 30.78 -7.22
N ALA A 302 -4.83 31.70 -7.10
CA ALA A 302 -4.61 32.76 -8.09
C ALA A 302 -4.12 32.21 -9.44
N LEU A 303 -3.37 31.11 -9.43
CA LEU A 303 -2.91 30.44 -10.64
C LEU A 303 -3.97 29.52 -11.24
N HIS A 304 -4.94 29.06 -10.46
CA HIS A 304 -6.01 28.18 -10.93
C HIS A 304 -6.83 28.84 -12.06
N GLY A 305 -6.94 28.14 -13.20
CA GLY A 305 -7.71 28.64 -14.36
C GLY A 305 -7.01 29.73 -15.19
N THR A 306 -5.81 30.18 -14.83
CA THR A 306 -5.05 31.19 -15.60
C THR A 306 -4.32 30.62 -16.81
N GLY A 307 -4.23 29.29 -16.94
CA GLY A 307 -3.43 28.62 -17.97
C GLY A 307 -1.92 28.72 -17.75
N ILE A 308 -1.47 29.34 -16.65
CA ILE A 308 -0.07 29.37 -16.25
C ILE A 308 0.26 28.03 -15.58
N SER A 309 1.05 27.20 -16.25
CA SER A 309 1.54 25.94 -15.69
C SER A 309 2.78 26.20 -14.81
N GLU A 310 2.91 25.44 -13.73
CA GLU A 310 4.14 25.42 -12.93
C GLU A 310 5.37 25.14 -13.80
N SER A 311 6.50 25.74 -13.44
CA SER A 311 7.77 25.43 -14.10
C SER A 311 8.18 23.98 -13.81
N HIS A 312 8.93 23.35 -14.72
CA HIS A 312 9.51 22.02 -14.48
C HIS A 312 10.37 21.96 -13.21
N GLN A 313 11.03 23.06 -12.85
CA GLN A 313 11.82 23.16 -11.62
C GLN A 313 10.91 23.10 -10.38
N THR A 314 9.81 23.84 -10.38
CA THR A 314 8.81 23.83 -9.30
C THR A 314 8.18 22.44 -9.16
N GLN A 315 7.80 21.81 -10.28
CA GLN A 315 7.28 20.44 -10.28
C GLN A 315 8.27 19.44 -9.69
N ALA A 316 9.55 19.53 -10.07
CA ALA A 316 10.60 18.68 -9.53
C ALA A 316 10.82 18.90 -8.02
N GLN A 317 10.77 20.16 -7.56
CA GLN A 317 10.83 20.49 -6.13
C GLN A 317 9.64 19.94 -5.36
N ASN A 318 8.43 20.00 -5.92
CA ASN A 318 7.23 19.45 -5.31
C ASN A 318 7.31 17.93 -5.19
N VAL A 319 7.75 17.23 -6.24
CA VAL A 319 8.00 15.78 -6.20
C VAL A 319 9.03 15.44 -5.13
N TYR A 320 10.16 16.16 -5.11
CA TYR A 320 11.20 15.95 -4.11
C TYR A 320 10.69 16.13 -2.67
N PHE A 321 9.94 17.21 -2.42
CA PHE A 321 9.35 17.49 -1.12
C PHE A 321 8.36 16.40 -0.70
N ASN A 322 7.51 15.92 -1.62
CA ASN A 322 6.56 14.84 -1.35
C ASN A 322 7.29 13.55 -0.97
N LEU A 323 8.37 13.20 -1.67
CA LEU A 323 9.16 12.01 -1.34
C LEU A 323 9.81 12.12 0.05
N LEU A 324 10.35 13.28 0.43
CA LEU A 324 10.89 13.50 1.77
C LEU A 324 9.80 13.42 2.85
N ASN A 325 8.63 13.98 2.59
CA ASN A 325 7.50 13.89 3.50
C ASN A 325 7.05 12.44 3.68
N ASP A 326 6.94 11.67 2.61
CA ASP A 326 6.61 10.24 2.68
C ASP A 326 7.59 9.46 3.57
N TYR A 327 8.88 9.78 3.48
CA TYR A 327 9.91 9.19 4.35
C TYR A 327 9.66 9.56 5.81
N LEU A 328 9.51 10.85 6.12
CA LEU A 328 9.29 11.34 7.48
C LEU A 328 7.97 10.78 8.06
N PHE A 329 6.87 10.82 7.32
CA PHE A 329 5.58 10.26 7.76
C PHE A 329 5.67 8.77 8.04
N THR A 330 6.41 8.02 7.23
CA THR A 330 6.65 6.59 7.47
C THR A 330 7.42 6.37 8.77
N ARG A 331 8.45 7.18 9.05
CA ARG A 331 9.21 7.13 10.31
C ARG A 331 8.35 7.48 11.52
N LEU A 332 7.55 8.56 11.40
CA LEU A 332 6.65 9.03 12.46
C LEU A 332 5.58 7.99 12.80
N ARG A 333 4.93 7.36 11.79
CA ARG A 333 3.93 6.30 11.97
C ARG A 333 4.42 5.06 12.72
N ARG A 334 5.73 4.83 12.74
CA ARG A 334 6.32 3.72 13.51
C ARG A 334 6.48 4.05 15.00
N ARG A 335 6.40 5.34 15.36
CA ARG A 335 6.62 5.84 16.72
C ARG A 335 5.39 6.49 17.33
N ILE A 336 4.42 6.88 16.51
CA ILE A 336 3.17 7.54 16.89
C ILE A 336 2.02 6.71 16.33
N ARG A 337 1.04 6.38 17.18
CA ARG A 337 -0.23 5.78 16.75
C ARG A 337 -1.16 6.89 16.28
N PHE A 338 -1.71 6.72 15.08
CA PHE A 338 -2.72 7.62 14.52
C PHE A 338 -4.12 7.02 14.68
N ALA A 339 -5.14 7.89 14.68
CA ALA A 339 -6.54 7.48 14.89
C ALA A 339 -7.09 6.53 13.81
N ASP A 340 -6.43 6.44 12.66
CA ASP A 340 -6.77 5.60 11.50
C ASP A 340 -6.00 4.26 11.43
N ASP A 341 -5.34 3.85 12.52
CA ASP A 341 -4.52 2.63 12.58
C ASP A 341 -5.34 1.34 12.81
N ASP A 342 -6.39 1.13 12.01
CA ASP A 342 -7.28 -0.07 12.06
C ASP A 342 -6.82 -1.23 11.14
N PHE A 343 -5.52 -1.40 10.89
CA PHE A 343 -4.98 -2.39 9.94
C PHE A 343 -4.27 -3.60 10.56
#